data_AF-A0A2S5CIJ6-F1
#
_entry.id   AF-A0A2S5CIJ6-F1
#
_cell.length_a   1.000
_cell.length_b   1.000
_cell.length_c   1.000
_cell.angle_alpha   90.00
_cell.angle_beta   90.00
_cell.angle_gamma   90.00
#
_symmetry.space_group_name_H-M   'P 1'
#
loop_
_entity.id
_entity.type
_entity.pdbx_description
1 polymer ?
#
loop_
_entity_poly.entity_id
_entity_poly.type
_entity_poly.pdbx_seq_one_letter_code
_entity_poly.pdbx_strand_id
1 'polypeptide(L)' 'MHARELAKLYPVEAIWVLGISAKEVENISKLTIEEINELSKCGRTLMRIKIPEKPNRVVGIQGLTILMNAEAGNEQAA' A
#
# COMPACT_ATOMS: atom_id res chain seq x y z
N MET A 1 -7.45 10.25 -10.84
CA MET A 1 -6.81 11.08 -11.88
C MET A 1 -5.38 10.62 -12.15
N HIS A 2 -4.44 10.72 -11.20
CA HIS A 2 -3.02 10.36 -11.39
C HIS A 2 -2.76 8.99 -12.04
N ALA A 3 -3.40 7.92 -11.55
CA ALA A 3 -3.22 6.56 -12.10
C ALA A 3 -3.54 6.45 -13.60
N ARG A 4 -4.54 7.20 -14.09
CA ARG A 4 -4.92 7.22 -15.51
C ARG A 4 -3.88 7.94 -16.36
N GLU A 5 -3.36 9.08 -15.89
CA GLU A 5 -2.34 9.84 -16.62
C GLU A 5 -1.04 9.04 -16.73
N LEU A 6 -0.63 8.42 -15.62
CA LEU A 6 0.55 7.55 -15.59
C LEU A 6 0.37 6.35 -16.53
N ALA A 7 -0.80 5.70 -16.51
CA ALA A 7 -1.11 4.59 -17.41
C ALA A 7 -1.10 4.98 -18.90
N LYS A 8 -1.49 6.22 -19.23
CA LYS A 8 -1.49 6.73 -20.63
C LYS A 8 -0.11 7.12 -21.13
N LEU A 9 0.66 7.84 -20.32
CA LEU A 9 1.93 8.43 -20.74
C LEU A 9 3.10 7.46 -20.55
N TYR A 10 3.06 6.67 -19.48
CA TYR A 10 4.17 5.82 -19.04
C TYR A 10 3.66 4.44 -18.58
N PRO A 11 3.14 3.59 -19.49
CA PRO A 11 2.47 2.35 -19.13
C PRO A 11 3.38 1.34 -18.40
N VAL A 12 4.67 1.30 -18.74
CA VAL A 12 5.65 0.45 -18.04
C VAL A 12 5.86 0.95 -16.62
N GLU A 13 6.07 2.24 -16.43
CA GLU A 13 6.25 2.84 -15.10
C GLU A 13 4.98 2.68 -14.24
N ALA A 14 3.80 2.77 -14.84
CA ALA A 14 2.54 2.53 -14.16
C ALA A 14 2.45 1.12 -13.55
N ILE A 15 2.97 0.09 -14.22
CA ILE A 15 3.04 -1.28 -13.68
C ILE A 15 3.87 -1.30 -12.39
N TRP A 16 5.06 -0.69 -12.42
CA TRP A 16 5.99 -0.68 -11.30
C TRP A 16 5.48 0.16 -10.13
N VAL A 17 5.05 1.38 -10.39
CA VAL A 17 4.66 2.36 -9.37
C VAL A 17 3.31 2.02 -8.74
N LEU A 18 2.33 1.60 -9.54
CA LEU A 18 0.98 1.30 -9.04
C LEU A 18 0.82 -0.17 -8.63
N GLY A 19 1.77 -1.04 -9.00
CA GLY A 19 1.74 -2.47 -8.66
C GLY A 19 0.59 -3.24 -9.32
N ILE A 20 0.19 -2.82 -10.53
CA ILE A 20 -0.92 -3.36 -11.32
C ILE A 20 -0.41 -4.07 -12.57
N SER A 21 -1.20 -5.01 -13.09
CA SER A 21 -0.88 -5.76 -14.31
C SER A 21 -1.02 -4.91 -15.58
N ALA A 22 -0.41 -5.37 -16.68
CA ALA A 22 -0.55 -4.72 -17.98
C ALA A 22 -2.02 -4.60 -18.45
N LYS A 23 -2.85 -5.61 -18.15
CA LYS A 23 -4.28 -5.58 -18.45
C LYS A 23 -5.00 -4.48 -17.66
N GLU A 24 -4.64 -4.30 -16.39
CA GLU A 24 -5.21 -3.24 -15.56
C GLU A 24 -4.76 -1.85 -16.01
N VAL A 25 -3.50 -1.70 -16.44
CA VAL A 25 -3.00 -0.46 -17.06
C VAL A 25 -3.82 -0.10 -18.30
N GLU A 26 -4.06 -1.07 -19.18
CA GLU A 26 -4.88 -0.85 -20.38
C GLU A 26 -6.28 -0.36 -20.02
N ASN A 27 -6.94 -1.01 -19.05
CA ASN A 27 -8.27 -0.62 -18.60
C ASN A 27 -8.27 0.79 -17.99
N ILE A 28 -7.34 1.09 -17.09
CA ILE A 28 -7.26 2.39 -16.39
C ILE A 28 -6.94 3.52 -17.37
N SER A 29 -6.12 3.26 -18.39
CA SER A 29 -5.78 4.25 -19.42
C SER A 29 -7.00 4.71 -20.23
N LYS A 30 -8.01 3.83 -20.39
CA LYS A 30 -9.20 4.10 -21.21
C LYS A 30 -10.34 4.76 -20.45
N LEU A 31 -10.28 4.80 -19.12
CA LEU A 31 -11.34 5.38 -18.29
C LEU A 31 -11.65 6.83 -18.69
N THR A 32 -12.93 7.17 -18.74
CA THR A 32 -13.37 8.56 -18.90
C THR A 32 -13.39 9.29 -17.56
N ILE A 33 -13.57 10.61 -17.59
CA ILE A 33 -13.66 11.41 -16.36
C ILE A 33 -14.94 11.06 -15.60
N GLU A 34 -16.02 10.82 -16.32
CA GLU A 34 -17.33 10.42 -15.79
C GLU A 34 -17.23 9.08 -15.05
N GLU A 35 -16.57 8.09 -15.66
CA GLU A 35 -16.35 6.78 -15.04
C GLU A 35 -15.49 6.89 -13.78
N ILE A 36 -14.44 7.73 -13.81
CA ILE A 36 -13.61 7.99 -12.62
C ILE A 36 -14.45 8.66 -11.51
N ASN A 37 -15.34 9.58 -11.86
CA ASN A 37 -16.21 10.25 -10.91
C ASN A 37 -17.27 9.31 -10.32
N GLU A 38 -17.80 8.37 -11.10
CA GLU A 38 -18.69 7.33 -10.55
C GLU A 38 -17.93 6.37 -9.62
N LEU A 39 -16.71 5.96 -10.00
CA LEU A 39 -15.86 5.13 -9.16
C LEU A 39 -15.44 5.85 -7.86
N SER A 40 -15.25 7.16 -7.87
CA SER A 40 -14.87 7.90 -6.64
C SER A 40 -16.01 7.95 -5.61
N LYS A 41 -17.27 7.88 -6.05
CA LYS A 41 -18.45 7.87 -5.16
C LYS A 41 -18.63 6.57 -4.39
N CYS A 42 -17.94 5.49 -4.76
CA CYS A 42 -18.15 4.18 -4.13
C CYS A 42 -17.74 4.11 -2.65
N GLY A 43 -17.10 5.15 -2.10
CA GLY A 43 -16.74 5.27 -0.68
C GLY A 43 -15.72 4.23 -0.19
N ARG A 44 -15.17 3.43 -1.11
CA ARG A 44 -14.17 2.40 -0.83
C ARG A 44 -12.81 2.86 -1.32
N THR A 45 -11.78 2.56 -0.54
CA THR A 45 -10.40 2.81 -0.96
C THR A 45 -10.06 1.95 -2.18
N LEU A 46 -9.69 2.59 -3.29
CA LEU A 46 -9.35 1.94 -4.57
C LEU A 46 -7.94 1.34 -4.59
N MET A 47 -7.08 1.72 -3.64
CA MET A 47 -5.71 1.22 -3.53
C MET A 47 -5.54 0.49 -2.20
N ARG A 48 -5.10 -0.76 -2.26
CA ARG A 48 -4.61 -1.48 -1.09
C ARG A 48 -3.12 -1.31 -1.04
N ILE A 49 -2.61 -0.74 0.06
CA ILE A 49 -1.18 -0.77 0.35
C ILE A 49 -0.80 -2.24 0.51
N LYS A 50 -0.05 -2.79 -0.45
CA LYS A 50 0.61 -4.08 -0.27
C LYS A 50 1.74 -3.85 0.71
N ILE A 51 1.46 -4.01 2.00
CA ILE A 51 2.51 -4.18 3.00
C ILE A 51 3.08 -5.57 2.73
N PRO A 52 4.35 -5.70 2.28
CA PRO A 52 4.96 -7.02 2.16
C PRO A 52 4.83 -7.69 3.53
N GLU A 53 4.26 -8.90 3.55
CA GLU A 53 4.17 -9.67 4.78
C GLU A 53 5.57 -9.73 5.38
N LYS A 54 5.78 -9.06 6.52
CA LYS A 54 7.00 -9.29 7.27
C LYS A 54 6.99 -10.78 7.57
N PRO A 55 8.01 -11.56 7.14
CA PRO A 55 8.13 -12.91 7.64
C PRO A 55 8.39 -12.77 9.13
N ASN A 56 7.34 -12.80 9.95
CA ASN A 56 7.46 -13.15 11.36
C ASN A 56 7.81 -14.64 11.44
N ARG A 57 8.95 -15.02 10.85
CA ARG A 57 9.71 -16.14 11.36
C ARG A 57 10.35 -15.63 12.63
N VAL A 58 9.59 -15.74 13.71
CA VAL A 58 10.21 -16.02 15.01
C VAL A 58 10.94 -17.35 14.79
N VAL A 59 12.19 -17.28 14.31
CA VAL A 59 13.11 -18.39 14.44
C VAL A 59 13.39 -18.43 15.94
N GLY A 60 12.62 -19.25 16.65
CA GLY A 60 12.88 -19.55 18.04
C GLY A 60 14.24 -20.22 18.13
N ILE A 61 15.28 -19.42 18.37
CA ILE A 61 16.48 -19.88 19.06
C ILE A 61 16.32 -19.32 20.46
N GLN A 62 16.28 -20.23 21.44
CA GLN A 62 16.17 -19.93 22.86
C GLN A 62 17.17 -18.83 23.23
N GLY A 63 16.65 -17.70 23.74
CA GLY A 63 17.44 -16.69 24.43
C GLY A 63 17.93 -15.52 23.58
N LEU A 64 17.03 -14.58 23.24
CA LEU A 64 17.22 -13.13 23.48
C LEU A 64 15.95 -12.37 23.06
N THR A 65 14.93 -12.36 23.92
CA THR A 65 13.83 -11.40 23.81
C THR A 65 14.32 -10.08 24.42
N ILE A 66 14.93 -9.20 23.62
CA ILE A 66 15.09 -7.80 24.01
C ILE A 66 13.92 -7.03 23.41
N LEU A 67 12.83 -6.99 24.16
CA LEU A 67 11.81 -5.95 24.03
C LEU A 67 12.46 -4.64 24.47
N MET A 68 13.05 -3.88 23.54
CA MET A 68 13.36 -2.48 23.79
C MET A 68 12.04 -1.70 23.75
N ASN A 69 11.29 -1.79 24.85
CA ASN A 69 10.32 -0.77 25.22
C ASN A 69 11.12 0.49 25.52
N ALA A 70 11.30 1.33 24.49
CA ALA A 70 11.73 2.71 24.67
C ALA A 70 10.60 3.45 25.38
N GLU A 71 10.70 3.47 26.71
CA GLU A 71 10.40 4.59 27.60
C GLU A 71 9.15 5.42 27.26
N ALA A 72 8.01 5.01 27.82
CA ALA A 72 6.98 5.95 28.26
C ALA A 72 6.99 5.93 29.79
N GLY A 73 7.60 6.96 30.38
CA GLY A 73 7.66 7.14 31.84
C GLY A 73 6.29 7.33 32.47
N ASN A 74 6.18 7.03 33.77
CA ASN A 74 5.94 8.01 34.84
C ASN A 74 5.54 7.30 36.16
N GLU A 75 6.19 7.70 37.25
CA GLU A 75 5.77 7.65 38.66
C GLU A 75 5.30 6.31 39.31
N GLN A 76 6.16 5.75 40.19
CA GLN A 76 5.86 5.59 41.63
C GLN A 76 7.09 4.98 42.36
N ALA A 77 7.83 5.84 43.05
CA ALA A 77 8.73 5.45 44.14
C ALA A 77 8.04 5.82 45.45
N ALA A 78 8.03 4.85 46.38
CA ALA A 78 7.69 5.02 47.78
C ALA A 78 8.79 5.78 48.54
#